data_AF-A0A9W7DY48-F1
#
_entry.id   AF-A0A9W7DY48-F1
#
_cell.length_a   1.000
_cell.length_b   1.000
_cell.length_c   1.000
_cell.angle_alpha   90.00
_cell.angle_beta   90.00
_cell.angle_gamma   90.00
#
_symmetry.space_group_name_H-M   'P 1'
#
loop_
_entity.id
_entity.type
_entity.pdbx_description
1 polymer ?
#
loop_
_entity_poly.entity_id
_entity_poly.type
_entity_poly.pdbx_seq_one_letter_code
_entity_poly.pdbx_strand_id
1 'polypeptide(L)'
;MRLATLVAELKTMELRYALDTDGGFSASTDIDGAAVIRETMKVAAEQGHPQRAMACGDVGSAYACGIYGLEKDVVKAESLLKQGMELGDGASARNLGLLYLDLQRVNEAAPTLSKAAELGDEEAKNILQQIAGEAEKKKEEMIKKLRMMADMGDQRAVEMIREFDQH
;
A
#
# COMPACT_ATOMS: atom_id res chain seq x y z
N MET A 1 -50.61 17.75 -16.02
CA MET A 1 -50.75 16.35 -16.46
C MET A 1 -49.63 15.83 -17.38
N ARG A 2 -48.55 16.58 -17.71
CA ARG A 2 -47.44 16.08 -18.55
C ARG A 2 -46.30 15.36 -17.81
N LEU A 3 -46.06 15.70 -16.54
CA LEU A 3 -44.95 15.13 -15.76
C LEU A 3 -45.14 13.66 -15.37
N ALA A 4 -46.37 13.28 -14.99
CA ALA A 4 -46.66 11.90 -14.59
C ALA A 4 -46.53 10.91 -15.78
N THR A 5 -46.89 11.35 -16.99
CA THR A 5 -46.76 10.56 -18.21
C THR A 5 -45.29 10.37 -18.61
N LEU A 6 -44.47 11.43 -18.49
CA LEU A 6 -43.04 11.36 -18.80
C LEU A 6 -42.27 10.41 -17.87
N VAL A 7 -42.63 10.37 -16.59
CA VAL A 7 -42.03 9.47 -15.60
C VAL A 7 -42.41 8.01 -15.88
N ALA A 8 -43.64 7.75 -16.33
CA ALA A 8 -44.07 6.41 -16.72
C ALA A 8 -43.37 5.93 -18.01
N GLU A 9 -43.16 6.82 -18.97
CA GLU A 9 -42.42 6.54 -20.22
C GLU A 9 -40.93 6.26 -19.96
N LEU A 10 -40.27 7.03 -19.08
CA LEU A 10 -38.88 6.77 -18.67
C LEU A 10 -38.72 5.40 -18.02
N LYS A 11 -39.62 5.06 -17.09
CA LYS A 11 -39.56 3.80 -16.34
C LYS A 11 -39.81 2.58 -17.23
N THR A 12 -40.68 2.73 -18.23
CA THR A 12 -40.91 1.67 -19.22
C THR A 12 -39.75 1.54 -20.21
N MET A 13 -39.01 2.62 -20.49
CA MET A 13 -37.81 2.60 -21.33
C MET A 13 -36.62 1.92 -20.62
N GLU A 14 -36.43 2.18 -19.32
CA GLU A 14 -35.43 1.49 -18.48
C GLU A 14 -35.69 -0.01 -18.37
N LEU A 15 -36.96 -0.41 -18.18
CA LEU A 15 -37.37 -1.81 -18.15
C LEU A 15 -37.16 -2.54 -19.49
N ARG A 16 -37.30 -1.83 -20.62
CA ARG A 16 -37.08 -2.40 -21.95
C ARG A 16 -35.59 -2.63 -22.22
N TYR A 17 -34.75 -1.67 -21.85
CA TYR A 17 -33.29 -1.80 -21.96
C TYR A 17 -32.77 -2.99 -21.14
N ALA A 18 -33.35 -3.25 -19.96
CA ALA A 18 -32.99 -4.39 -19.11
C ALA A 18 -33.44 -5.75 -19.66
N LEU A 19 -34.46 -5.80 -20.53
CA LEU A 19 -34.98 -7.04 -21.14
C LEU A 19 -34.32 -7.36 -22.48
N ASP A 20 -33.76 -6.37 -23.18
CA ASP A 20 -33.01 -6.58 -24.42
C ASP A 20 -31.59 -7.13 -24.17
N THR A 21 -31.09 -7.07 -22.94
CA THR A 21 -29.85 -7.75 -22.52
C THR A 21 -30.15 -9.17 -22.03
N ASP A 22 -30.64 -10.02 -22.93
CA ASP A 22 -30.69 -11.46 -22.73
C ASP A 22 -29.26 -12.02 -22.85
N GLY A 23 -28.58 -12.11 -21.71
CA GLY A 23 -27.19 -12.55 -21.63
C GLY A 23 -26.74 -12.81 -20.20
N GLY A 24 -27.43 -13.72 -19.49
CA GLY A 24 -26.87 -14.41 -18.32
C GLY A 24 -26.57 -13.53 -17.12
N PHE A 25 -27.59 -13.18 -16.34
CA PHE A 25 -27.39 -12.83 -14.94
C PHE A 25 -27.08 -14.12 -14.15
N SER A 26 -25.86 -14.64 -14.30
CA SER A 26 -25.26 -15.46 -13.25
C SER A 26 -24.84 -14.50 -12.14
N ALA A 27 -25.34 -14.74 -10.93
CA ALA A 27 -24.85 -14.10 -9.73
C ALA A 27 -23.42 -14.60 -9.42
N SER A 28 -22.45 -14.15 -10.20
CA SER A 28 -21.11 -13.82 -9.75
C SER A 28 -21.01 -12.31 -9.87
N THR A 29 -20.95 -11.58 -8.75
CA THR A 29 -20.38 -10.23 -8.80
C THR A 29 -18.90 -10.39 -9.10
N ASP A 30 -18.59 -10.70 -10.36
CA ASP A 30 -17.27 -10.52 -10.93
C ASP A 30 -17.08 -9.01 -11.02
N ILE A 31 -16.70 -8.42 -9.90
CA ILE A 31 -16.16 -7.06 -9.89
C ILE A 31 -14.95 -7.15 -10.82
N ASP A 32 -15.09 -6.68 -12.05
CA ASP A 32 -13.97 -6.53 -12.97
C ASP A 32 -13.00 -5.56 -12.30
N GLY A 33 -12.03 -6.10 -11.57
CA GLY A 33 -11.04 -5.31 -10.87
C GLY A 33 -10.27 -4.41 -11.82
N ALA A 34 -10.14 -4.80 -13.10
CA ALA A 34 -9.56 -3.96 -14.13
C ALA A 34 -10.47 -2.77 -14.49
N ALA A 35 -11.80 -2.93 -14.47
CA ALA A 35 -12.72 -1.80 -14.61
C ALA A 35 -12.67 -0.87 -13.41
N VAL A 36 -12.64 -1.42 -12.19
CA VAL A 36 -12.53 -0.62 -10.96
C VAL A 36 -11.24 0.18 -10.94
N ILE A 37 -10.09 -0.46 -11.20
CA ILE A 37 -8.81 0.25 -11.16
C ILE A 37 -8.70 1.34 -12.23
N ARG A 38 -9.31 1.13 -13.41
CA ARG A 38 -9.39 2.17 -14.46
C ARG A 38 -10.17 3.39 -13.99
N GLU A 39 -11.25 3.20 -13.23
CA GLU A 39 -12.02 4.32 -12.68
C GLU A 39 -11.27 5.01 -11.54
N THR A 40 -10.67 4.24 -10.63
CA THR A 40 -9.83 4.76 -9.55
C THR A 40 -8.66 5.58 -10.08
N MET A 41 -8.07 5.20 -11.22
CA MET A 41 -7.03 6.01 -11.89
C MET A 41 -7.51 7.39 -12.33
N LYS A 42 -8.76 7.53 -12.79
CA LYS A 42 -9.32 8.84 -13.13
C LYS A 42 -9.46 9.69 -11.88
N VAL A 43 -10.00 9.11 -10.80
CA VAL A 43 -10.13 9.78 -9.50
C VAL A 43 -8.77 10.21 -8.95
N ALA A 44 -7.72 9.38 -9.10
CA ALA A 44 -6.36 9.71 -8.68
C ALA A 44 -5.75 10.89 -9.49
N ALA A 45 -6.11 11.01 -10.76
CA ALA A 45 -5.66 12.07 -11.67
C ALA A 45 -6.44 13.39 -11.49
N GLU A 46 -7.69 13.34 -11.01
CA GLU A 46 -8.54 14.51 -10.81
C GLU A 46 -8.13 15.32 -9.58
N GLN A 47 -7.58 16.52 -9.82
CA GLN A 47 -7.20 17.43 -8.75
C GLN A 47 -8.42 17.93 -7.96
N GLY A 48 -8.32 17.95 -6.63
CA GLY A 48 -9.40 18.41 -5.75
C GLY A 48 -10.51 17.38 -5.52
N HIS A 49 -10.46 16.20 -6.15
CA HIS A 49 -11.42 15.15 -5.84
C HIS A 49 -11.24 14.68 -4.39
N PRO A 50 -12.30 14.57 -3.56
CA PRO A 50 -12.17 14.28 -2.14
C PRO A 50 -11.53 12.91 -1.85
N GLN A 51 -11.70 11.95 -2.76
CA GLN A 51 -11.15 10.60 -2.63
C GLN A 51 -9.77 10.44 -3.30
N ARG A 52 -9.19 11.53 -3.83
CA ARG A 52 -7.92 11.46 -4.58
C ARG A 52 -6.79 10.82 -3.78
N ALA A 53 -6.69 11.13 -2.48
CA ALA A 53 -5.65 10.61 -1.61
C ALA A 53 -5.71 9.07 -1.54
N MET A 54 -6.90 8.53 -1.23
CA MET A 54 -7.17 7.09 -1.18
C MET A 54 -7.00 6.42 -2.56
N ALA A 55 -7.48 7.06 -3.63
CA ALA A 55 -7.34 6.55 -4.99
C ALA A 55 -5.87 6.43 -5.42
N CYS A 56 -5.02 7.38 -5.01
CA CYS A 56 -3.57 7.29 -5.22
C CYS A 56 -2.98 6.10 -4.45
N GLY A 57 -3.43 5.87 -3.22
CA GLY A 57 -3.10 4.70 -2.41
C GLY A 57 -3.43 3.38 -3.09
N ASP A 58 -4.68 3.24 -3.54
CA ASP A 58 -5.20 2.02 -4.16
C ASP A 58 -4.50 1.70 -5.48
N VAL A 59 -4.33 2.70 -6.34
CA VAL A 59 -3.63 2.52 -7.63
C VAL A 59 -2.15 2.24 -7.39
N GLY A 60 -1.52 2.93 -6.44
CA GLY A 60 -0.13 2.68 -6.06
C GLY A 60 0.09 1.25 -5.58
N SER A 61 -0.78 0.74 -4.70
CA SER A 61 -0.74 -0.65 -4.24
C SER A 61 -1.01 -1.65 -5.36
N ALA A 62 -1.92 -1.34 -6.29
CA ALA A 62 -2.17 -2.19 -7.44
C ALA A 62 -0.93 -2.34 -8.34
N TYR A 63 -0.19 -1.25 -8.56
CA TYR A 63 1.11 -1.30 -9.26
C TYR A 63 2.20 -2.00 -8.44
N ALA A 64 2.21 -1.90 -7.12
CA ALA A 64 3.19 -2.60 -6.29
C ALA A 64 3.03 -4.13 -6.37
N CYS A 65 1.78 -4.60 -6.44
CA CYS A 65 1.42 -6.02 -6.47
C CYS A 65 1.29 -6.60 -7.89
N GLY A 66 1.08 -5.78 -8.91
CA GLY A 66 0.80 -6.26 -10.27
C GLY A 66 -0.54 -6.98 -10.38
N ILE A 67 -1.61 -6.33 -9.89
CA ILE A 67 -2.98 -6.88 -9.85
C ILE A 67 -3.95 -6.05 -10.70
N TYR A 68 -5.18 -6.55 -10.87
CA TYR A 68 -6.24 -5.84 -11.61
C TYR A 68 -5.88 -5.51 -13.07
N GLY A 69 -5.04 -6.34 -13.70
CA GLY A 69 -4.57 -6.14 -15.07
C GLY A 69 -3.44 -5.11 -15.20
N LEU A 70 -2.87 -4.63 -14.09
CA LEU A 70 -1.65 -3.83 -14.10
C LEU A 70 -0.44 -4.74 -13.94
N GLU A 71 0.60 -4.46 -14.71
CA GLU A 71 1.91 -5.05 -14.46
C GLU A 71 2.57 -4.38 -13.25
N LYS A 72 3.40 -5.15 -12.55
CA LYS A 72 4.13 -4.63 -11.39
C LYS A 72 5.09 -3.52 -11.83
N ASP A 73 4.91 -2.32 -11.28
CA ASP A 73 5.70 -1.13 -11.59
C ASP A 73 6.01 -0.38 -10.30
N VAL A 74 7.20 -0.65 -9.76
CA VAL A 74 7.65 -0.10 -8.46
C VAL A 74 7.77 1.42 -8.51
N VAL A 75 8.19 1.99 -9.64
CA VAL A 75 8.40 3.44 -9.76
C VAL A 75 7.05 4.17 -9.73
N LYS A 76 6.05 3.66 -10.45
CA LYS A 76 4.69 4.20 -10.40
C LYS A 76 4.05 4.00 -9.03
N ALA A 77 4.22 2.81 -8.44
CA ALA A 77 3.73 2.52 -7.10
C ALA A 77 4.29 3.54 -6.09
N GLU A 78 5.61 3.73 -6.05
CA GLU A 78 6.26 4.66 -5.14
C GLU A 78 5.73 6.09 -5.34
N SER A 79 5.61 6.55 -6.59
CA SER A 79 5.12 7.89 -6.90
C SER A 79 3.67 8.12 -6.44
N LEU A 80 2.79 7.16 -6.68
CA LEU A 80 1.37 7.28 -6.33
C LEU A 80 1.15 7.17 -4.82
N LEU A 81 1.84 6.25 -4.15
CA LEU A 81 1.76 6.11 -2.70
C LEU A 81 2.32 7.35 -1.99
N LYS A 82 3.41 7.95 -2.50
CA LYS A 82 3.91 9.26 -2.04
C LYS A 82 2.86 10.35 -2.17
N GLN A 83 2.21 10.43 -3.34
CA GLN A 83 1.16 11.42 -3.58
C GLN A 83 -0.03 11.23 -2.62
N GLY A 84 -0.47 10.00 -2.39
CA GLY A 84 -1.55 9.70 -1.43
C GLY A 84 -1.18 10.12 0.00
N MET A 85 0.04 9.80 0.44
CA MET A 85 0.59 10.22 1.73
C MET A 85 0.66 11.76 1.86
N GLU A 86 1.15 12.46 0.84
CA GLU A 86 1.23 13.94 0.84
C GLU A 86 -0.15 14.60 0.89
N LEU A 87 -1.17 13.93 0.36
CA LEU A 87 -2.57 14.34 0.47
C LEU A 87 -3.22 13.95 1.81
N GLY A 88 -2.47 13.32 2.72
CA GLY A 88 -2.89 13.01 4.09
C GLY A 88 -3.44 11.60 4.30
N ASP A 89 -3.33 10.69 3.32
CA ASP A 89 -3.78 9.31 3.48
C ASP A 89 -2.74 8.45 4.23
N GLY A 90 -3.06 8.06 5.46
CA GLY A 90 -2.21 7.21 6.29
C GLY A 90 -2.00 5.80 5.71
N ALA A 91 -3.00 5.26 5.01
CA ALA A 91 -2.89 3.95 4.37
C ALA A 91 -1.88 3.95 3.22
N SER A 92 -1.86 5.01 2.39
CA SER A 92 -0.84 5.24 1.37
C SER A 92 0.56 5.30 1.97
N ALA A 93 0.72 6.02 3.08
CA ALA A 93 1.99 6.10 3.80
C ALA A 93 2.44 4.72 4.33
N ARG A 94 1.53 3.94 4.92
CA ARG A 94 1.82 2.57 5.35
C ARG A 94 2.28 1.69 4.18
N ASN A 95 1.53 1.71 3.07
CA ASN A 95 1.84 0.91 1.90
C ASN A 95 3.17 1.33 1.25
N LEU A 96 3.52 2.62 1.27
CA LEU A 96 4.84 3.10 0.85
C LEU A 96 5.95 2.57 1.77
N GLY A 97 5.72 2.59 3.08
CA GLY A 97 6.63 2.03 4.07
C GLY A 97 6.91 0.55 3.83
N LEU A 98 5.85 -0.24 3.59
CA LEU A 98 5.95 -1.66 3.25
C LEU A 98 6.71 -1.89 1.93
N LEU A 99 6.42 -1.09 0.90
CA LEU A 99 7.14 -1.15 -0.38
C LEU A 99 8.66 -0.90 -0.17
N TYR A 100 9.03 0.03 0.71
CA TYR A 100 10.44 0.24 1.02
C TYR A 100 11.10 -0.91 1.77
N LEU A 101 10.37 -1.62 2.65
CA LEU A 101 10.90 -2.82 3.29
C LEU A 101 11.15 -3.94 2.28
N ASP A 102 10.22 -4.14 1.33
CA ASP A 102 10.38 -5.11 0.25
C ASP A 102 11.59 -4.79 -0.64
N LEU A 103 11.88 -3.50 -0.83
CA LEU A 103 13.06 -3.01 -1.55
C LEU A 103 14.33 -2.94 -0.67
N GLN A 104 14.27 -3.40 0.58
CA GLN A 104 15.34 -3.31 1.58
C GLN A 104 15.84 -1.88 1.88
N ARG A 105 15.01 -0.87 1.62
CA ARG A 105 15.25 0.55 1.92
C ARG A 105 14.76 0.88 3.33
N VAL A 106 15.29 0.17 4.34
CA VAL A 106 14.84 0.28 5.74
C VAL A 106 14.94 1.70 6.30
N ASN A 107 15.98 2.45 5.89
CA ASN A 107 16.19 3.85 6.28
C ASN A 107 15.08 4.79 5.79
N GLU A 108 14.35 4.41 4.73
CA GLU A 108 13.22 5.16 4.21
C GLU A 108 11.90 4.60 4.73
N ALA A 109 11.82 3.29 4.95
CA ALA A 109 10.65 2.62 5.48
C ALA A 109 10.26 3.12 6.89
N ALA A 110 11.22 3.17 7.82
CA ALA A 110 10.96 3.57 9.20
C ALA A 110 10.36 4.99 9.33
N PRO A 111 10.96 6.06 8.76
CA PRO A 111 10.36 7.39 8.84
C PRO A 111 9.01 7.48 8.12
N THR A 112 8.83 6.73 7.02
CA THR A 112 7.56 6.71 6.28
C THR A 112 6.44 6.05 7.10
N LEU A 113 6.71 4.94 7.77
CA LEU A 113 5.76 4.29 8.68
C LEU A 113 5.47 5.13 9.92
N SER A 114 6.47 5.85 10.45
CA SER A 114 6.22 6.84 11.51
C SER A 114 5.27 7.92 11.04
N LYS A 115 5.43 8.39 9.79
CA LYS A 115 4.50 9.36 9.20
C LYS A 115 3.10 8.80 9.03
N ALA A 116 2.97 7.54 8.62
CA ALA A 116 1.68 6.86 8.54
C ALA A 116 0.97 6.85 9.91
N ALA A 117 1.70 6.53 10.99
CA ALA A 117 1.16 6.56 12.35
C ALA A 117 0.71 7.97 12.79
N GLU A 118 1.44 9.02 12.41
CA GLU A 118 1.01 10.42 12.64
C GLU A 118 -0.27 10.79 11.88
N LEU A 119 -0.48 10.20 10.70
CA LEU A 119 -1.69 10.36 9.90
C LEU A 119 -2.87 9.50 10.41
N GLY A 120 -2.73 8.83 11.56
CA GLY A 120 -3.77 8.04 12.19
C GLY A 120 -3.77 6.55 11.81
N ASP A 121 -2.73 6.08 11.13
CA ASP A 121 -2.59 4.67 10.77
C ASP A 121 -2.03 3.84 11.93
N GLU A 122 -2.91 3.24 12.73
CA GLU A 122 -2.51 2.47 13.90
C GLU A 122 -1.74 1.18 13.54
N GLU A 123 -2.00 0.59 12.37
CA GLU A 123 -1.26 -0.58 11.88
C GLU A 123 0.22 -0.27 11.65
N ALA A 124 0.54 0.95 11.20
CA ALA A 124 1.93 1.37 10.99
C ALA A 124 2.76 1.31 12.28
N LYS A 125 2.17 1.55 13.46
CA LYS A 125 2.88 1.43 14.75
C LYS A 125 3.28 -0.02 15.03
N ASN A 126 2.39 -0.97 14.75
CA ASN A 126 2.68 -2.40 14.93
C ASN A 126 3.80 -2.87 13.99
N ILE A 127 3.77 -2.40 12.74
CA ILE A 127 4.82 -2.70 11.75
C ILE A 127 6.17 -2.14 12.20
N LEU A 128 6.22 -0.90 12.72
CA LEU A 128 7.44 -0.32 13.28
C LEU A 128 8.03 -1.14 14.43
N GLN A 129 7.18 -1.57 15.36
CA GLN A 129 7.61 -2.43 16.47
C GLN A 129 8.16 -3.76 15.97
N GLN A 130 7.54 -4.35 14.95
CA GLN A 130 8.02 -5.59 14.34
C GLN A 130 9.42 -5.40 13.71
N ILE A 131 9.62 -4.35 12.90
CA ILE A 131 10.91 -4.06 12.26
C ILE A 131 12.00 -3.84 13.30
N ALA A 132 11.70 -3.07 14.36
CA ALA A 132 12.64 -2.82 15.44
C ALA A 132 13.03 -4.13 16.15
N GLY A 133 12.05 -4.96 16.50
CA GLY A 133 12.31 -6.25 17.15
C GLY A 133 13.08 -7.24 16.25
N GLU A 134 12.83 -7.25 14.94
CA GLU A 134 13.61 -8.04 14.00
C GLU A 134 15.06 -7.54 13.86
N ALA A 135 15.27 -6.23 13.88
CA ALA A 135 16.59 -5.63 13.85
C ALA A 135 17.38 -5.95 15.14
N GLU A 136 16.74 -5.89 16.30
CA GLU A 136 17.35 -6.28 17.59
C GLU A 136 17.75 -7.75 17.59
N LYS A 137 16.87 -8.67 17.17
CA LYS A 137 17.21 -10.10 17.08
C LYS A 137 18.40 -10.36 16.16
N LYS A 138 18.44 -9.72 14.99
CA LYS A 138 19.59 -9.83 14.07
C LYS A 138 20.87 -9.28 14.70
N LYS A 139 20.79 -8.18 15.45
CA LYS A 139 21.93 -7.62 16.20
C LYS A 139 22.42 -8.62 17.25
N GLU A 140 21.52 -9.23 18.03
CA GLU A 140 21.87 -10.23 19.05
C GLU A 140 22.55 -11.47 18.44
N GLU A 141 22.01 -12.01 17.34
CA GLU A 141 22.60 -13.14 16.63
C GLU A 141 24.00 -12.82 16.10
N MET A 142 24.17 -11.61 15.54
CA MET A 142 25.46 -11.13 15.07
C MET A 142 26.48 -11.02 16.20
N ILE A 143 26.10 -10.42 17.34
CA ILE A 143 26.97 -10.30 18.51
C ILE A 143 27.36 -11.68 19.04
N LYS A 144 26.42 -12.62 19.10
CA LYS A 144 26.70 -14.00 19.52
C LYS A 144 27.73 -14.67 18.61
N LYS A 145 27.62 -14.49 17.30
CA LYS A 145 28.57 -15.01 16.32
C LYS A 145 29.95 -14.37 16.48
N LEU A 146 30.01 -13.06 16.67
CA LEU A 146 31.26 -12.34 16.93
C LEU A 146 31.94 -12.84 18.21
N ARG A 147 31.18 -13.09 19.29
CA ARG A 147 31.73 -13.62 20.55
C ARG A 147 32.40 -14.99 20.34
N MET A 148 31.75 -15.89 19.60
CA MET A 148 32.35 -17.18 19.26
C MET A 148 33.64 -17.04 18.45
N MET A 149 33.69 -16.10 17.51
CA MET A 149 34.91 -15.84 16.71
C MET A 149 36.03 -15.23 17.58
N ALA A 150 35.68 -14.31 18.48
CA ALA A 150 36.61 -13.75 19.46
C ALA A 150 37.20 -14.83 20.37
N ASP A 151 36.39 -15.77 20.85
CA ASP A 151 36.85 -16.91 21.66
C ASP A 151 37.81 -17.84 20.90
N MET A 152 37.68 -17.92 19.57
CA MET A 152 38.61 -18.63 18.69
C MET A 152 39.87 -17.83 18.35
N GLY A 153 40.04 -16.64 18.94
CA GLY A 153 41.21 -15.78 18.73
C GLY A 153 41.09 -14.79 17.57
N ASP A 154 39.90 -14.60 16.98
CA ASP A 154 39.69 -13.57 15.97
C ASP A 154 39.69 -12.18 16.61
N GLN A 155 40.83 -11.49 16.48
CA GLN A 155 41.05 -10.18 17.07
C GLN A 155 40.16 -9.09 16.44
N ARG A 156 39.71 -9.27 15.19
CA ARG A 156 38.75 -8.34 14.55
C ARG A 156 37.37 -8.47 15.17
N ALA A 157 36.97 -9.68 15.56
CA ALA A 157 35.71 -9.89 16.26
C ALA A 157 35.71 -9.24 17.66
N VAL A 158 36.86 -9.29 18.37
CA VAL A 158 37.04 -8.58 19.64
C VAL A 158 36.90 -7.06 19.48
N GLU A 159 37.51 -6.49 18.43
CA GLU A 159 37.42 -5.06 18.11
C GLU A 159 35.98 -4.66 17.78
N MET A 160 35.30 -5.40 16.91
CA MET A 160 33.90 -5.13 16.54
C MET A 160 32.96 -5.18 17.76
N ILE A 161 33.12 -6.13 18.68
CA ILE A 161 32.30 -6.19 19.90
C ILE A 161 32.50 -4.93 20.76
N ARG A 162 33.76 -4.46 20.90
CA ARG A 162 34.05 -3.25 21.69
C ARG A 162 33.42 -2.00 21.11
N GLU A 163 33.33 -1.89 19.78
CA GLU A 163 32.63 -0.78 19.11
C GLU A 163 31.12 -0.84 19.37
N PHE A 164 30.54 -2.05 19.38
CA PHE A 164 29.11 -2.24 19.69
C PHE A 164 28.75 -1.89 21.13
N ASP A 165 29.63 -2.13 22.11
CA ASP A 165 29.38 -1.86 23.53
C ASP A 165 29.56 -0.37 23.92
N GLN A 166 30.09 0.47 23.03
CA GLN A 166 30.35 1.91 23.27
C GLN A 166 29.18 2.84 22.91
N HIS A 167 28.12 2.31 22.29
CA HIS A 167 26.92 3.05 21.87
C HIS A 167 25.67 2.53 22.57
#